data_AF-A0A840DA54-F1
#
_entry.id   AF-A0A840DA54-F1
#
_cell.length_a   1.000
_cell.length_b   1.000
_cell.length_c   1.000
_cell.angle_alpha   90.00
_cell.angle_beta   90.00
_cell.angle_gamma   90.00
#
_symmetry.space_group_name_H-M   'P 1'
#
loop_
_entity.id
_entity.type
_entity.pdbx_description
1 polymer ?
#
loop_
_entity_poly.entity_id
_entity_poly.type
_entity_poly.pdbx_seq_one_letter_code
_entity_poly.pdbx_strand_id
1 'polypeptide(L)'
;MENNFVEINKSSVQMRAIECYKEYLKKDSYLSFKSYCRDNNIKYEKILDWAQRRGIFMRQLQAAVRGEGITNDDQQTFIQFRAQSHPIMTDRVLKGVSITFPNNVNLTLQECTAESLISLLSLYHPEK
;
A
#
# COMPACT_ATOMS: atom_id res chain seq x y z
N MET A 1 -1.81 -12.37 24.94
CA MET A 1 -2.24 -11.62 23.74
C MET A 1 -1.11 -10.67 23.40
N GLU A 2 -0.13 -11.14 22.63
CA GLU A 2 1.07 -10.36 22.33
C GLU A 2 0.85 -9.49 21.11
N ASN A 3 0.87 -8.18 21.36
CA ASN A 3 0.93 -7.14 20.35
C ASN A 3 2.27 -7.23 19.64
N ASN A 4 2.24 -7.62 18.36
CA ASN A 4 3.39 -7.58 17.46
C ASN A 4 3.78 -6.11 17.19
N PHE A 5 4.57 -5.53 18.09
CA PHE A 5 5.39 -4.37 17.77
C PHE A 5 6.51 -4.86 16.85
N VAL A 6 6.40 -4.51 15.56
CA VAL A 6 7.49 -4.62 14.61
C VAL A 6 8.69 -3.91 15.23
N GLU A 7 9.73 -4.66 15.61
CA GLU A 7 11.01 -4.09 16.03
C GLU A 7 11.54 -3.22 14.90
N ILE A 8 11.35 -1.91 15.05
CA ILE A 8 11.86 -0.90 14.13
C ILE A 8 13.37 -0.93 14.30
N ASN A 9 14.05 -1.54 13.34
CA ASN A 9 15.50 -1.59 13.28
C ASN A 9 16.06 -0.16 13.29
N LYS A 10 16.55 0.29 14.47
CA LYS A 10 17.01 1.66 14.78
C LYS A 10 18.26 2.09 13.99
N SER A 11 18.81 1.23 13.14
CA SER A 11 20.08 1.43 12.43
C SER A 11 19.98 2.22 11.11
N SER A 12 18.77 2.51 10.62
CA SER A 12 18.62 3.19 9.33
C SER A 12 18.78 4.71 9.45
N VAL A 13 19.53 5.32 8.51
CA VAL A 13 19.71 6.78 8.38
C VAL A 13 18.37 7.52 8.37
N GLN A 14 17.33 6.88 7.85
CA GLN A 14 15.97 7.40 7.77
C GLN A 14 15.30 7.50 9.14
N MET A 15 15.44 6.49 9.99
CA MET A 15 14.88 6.51 11.34
C MET A 15 15.53 7.62 12.17
N ARG A 16 16.86 7.75 12.08
CA ARG A 16 17.60 8.81 12.77
C ARG A 16 17.17 10.21 12.32
N ALA A 17 16.92 10.41 11.02
CA ALA A 17 16.40 11.69 10.51
C ALA A 17 15.02 12.04 11.09
N ILE A 18 14.14 11.04 11.26
CA ILE A 18 12.81 11.23 11.84
C ILE A 18 12.89 11.54 13.34
N GLU A 19 13.73 10.82 14.09
CA GLU A 19 13.94 11.08 15.52
C GLU A 19 14.53 12.47 15.75
N CYS A 20 15.55 12.84 14.99
CA CYS A 20 16.09 14.19 15.04
C CYS A 20 15.01 15.22 14.70
N TYR A 21 14.21 15.00 13.66
CA TYR A 21 13.12 15.92 13.32
C TYR A 21 12.11 16.10 14.47
N LYS A 22 11.72 15.04 15.18
CA LYS A 22 10.83 15.15 16.35
C LYS A 22 11.40 16.08 17.42
N GLU A 23 12.70 15.98 17.69
CA GLU A 23 13.37 16.84 18.67
C GLU A 23 13.44 18.31 18.21
N TYR A 24 13.62 18.56 16.91
CA TYR A 24 13.55 19.91 16.36
C TYR A 24 12.14 20.48 16.41
N LEU A 25 11.13 19.66 16.12
CA LEU A 25 9.72 20.05 16.14
C LEU A 25 9.22 20.41 17.55
N LYS A 26 9.80 19.82 18.61
CA LYS A 26 9.56 20.24 20.00
C LYS A 26 10.08 21.64 20.30
N LYS A 27 11.16 22.07 19.61
CA LYS A 27 11.77 23.40 19.79
C LYS A 27 11.09 24.47 18.93
N ASP A 28 10.72 24.10 17.70
CA ASP A 28 10.00 24.94 16.75
C ASP A 28 8.79 24.19 16.22
N SER A 29 7.62 24.51 16.78
CA SER A 29 6.36 23.85 16.44
C SER A 29 5.97 24.08 14.98
N TYR A 30 6.41 25.16 14.33
CA TYR A 30 6.03 25.49 12.94
C TYR A 30 6.98 24.87 11.91
N LEU A 31 8.05 24.20 12.35
CA LEU A 31 9.03 23.62 11.45
C LEU A 31 8.44 22.49 10.60
N SER A 32 8.39 22.71 9.28
CA SER A 32 7.99 21.65 8.34
C SER A 32 9.11 20.62 8.18
N PHE A 33 8.74 19.34 7.98
CA PHE A 33 9.72 18.29 7.73
C PHE A 33 10.53 18.55 6.45
N LYS A 34 9.91 19.17 5.43
CA LYS A 34 10.57 19.54 4.18
C LYS A 34 11.66 20.60 4.39
N SER A 35 11.39 21.61 5.23
CA SER A 35 12.38 22.62 5.61
C SER A 35 13.54 21.97 6.38
N TYR A 36 13.23 21.14 7.38
CA TYR A 36 14.24 20.39 8.13
C TYR A 36 15.15 19.56 7.22
N CYS A 37 14.59 18.82 6.26
CA CYS A 37 15.37 18.03 5.31
C CYS A 37 16.26 18.90 4.42
N ARG A 38 15.75 20.03 3.93
CA ARG A 38 16.54 20.97 3.12
C ARG A 38 17.73 21.51 3.91
N ASP A 39 17.51 21.94 5.13
CA ASP A 39 18.52 22.60 5.95
C ASP A 39 19.61 21.61 6.44
N ASN A 40 19.28 20.32 6.52
CA ASN A 40 20.21 19.24 6.88
C ASN A 40 20.76 18.45 5.67
N ASN A 41 20.51 18.92 4.45
CA ASN A 41 20.92 18.26 3.19
C ASN A 41 20.45 16.79 3.08
N ILE A 42 19.28 16.50 3.62
CA ILE A 42 18.63 15.19 3.58
C ILE A 42 17.68 15.16 2.37
N LYS A 43 17.72 14.07 1.61
CA LYS A 43 16.78 13.86 0.50
C LYS A 43 15.39 13.56 1.04
N TYR A 44 14.57 14.61 1.20
CA TYR A 44 13.18 14.55 1.68
C TYR A 44 12.38 13.39 1.06
N GLU A 45 12.39 13.27 -0.27
CA GLU A 45 11.67 12.22 -1.00
C GLU A 45 12.05 10.81 -0.57
N LYS A 46 13.34 10.57 -0.28
CA LYS A 46 13.82 9.26 0.17
C LYS A 46 13.32 8.91 1.56
N ILE A 47 13.21 9.91 2.44
CA ILE A 47 12.67 9.68 3.79
C ILE A 47 11.17 9.48 3.73
N LEU A 48 10.48 10.23 2.86
CA LEU A 48 9.04 10.13 2.69
C LEU A 48 8.62 8.77 2.12
N ASP A 49 9.29 8.28 1.07
CA ASP A 49 9.04 6.95 0.51
C ASP A 49 9.32 5.85 1.55
N TRP A 50 10.43 5.94 2.29
CA TRP A 50 10.75 5.01 3.36
C TRP A 50 9.70 5.02 4.48
N ALA A 51 9.23 6.20 4.88
CA ALA A 51 8.25 6.38 5.94
C ALA A 51 6.88 5.83 5.51
N GLN A 52 6.46 6.12 4.28
CA GLN A 52 5.20 5.64 3.71
C GLN A 52 5.15 4.11 3.63
N ARG A 53 6.23 3.45 3.19
CA ARG A 53 6.33 1.97 3.17
C ARG A 53 6.21 1.33 4.54
N ARG A 54 6.40 2.10 5.62
CA ARG A 54 6.33 1.66 7.01
C ARG A 54 5.11 2.21 7.76
N GLY A 55 4.18 2.87 7.06
CA GLY A 55 2.99 3.45 7.67
C GLY A 55 3.27 4.64 8.60
N ILE A 56 4.43 5.30 8.45
CA ILE A 56 4.78 6.49 9.23
C ILE A 56 4.35 7.73 8.43
N PHE A 57 3.30 8.40 8.91
CA PHE A 57 2.79 9.61 8.28
C PHE A 57 3.29 10.86 8.99
N MET A 58 3.93 11.79 8.27
CA MET A 58 4.52 13.01 8.84
C MET A 58 3.49 13.88 9.55
N ARG A 59 2.26 13.95 9.04
CA ARG A 59 1.16 14.70 9.68
C ARG A 59 0.80 14.12 11.05
N GLN A 60 0.69 12.79 11.15
CA GLN A 60 0.41 12.12 12.44
C GLN A 60 1.56 12.32 13.43
N LEU A 61 2.80 12.23 12.93
CA LEU A 61 4.00 12.50 13.73
C LEU A 61 4.01 13.94 14.25
N GLN A 62 3.67 14.92 13.40
CA GLN A 62 3.60 16.32 13.79
C GLN A 62 2.51 16.57 14.83
N ALA A 63 1.30 16.04 14.60
CA ALA A 63 0.18 16.16 15.54
C ALA A 63 0.53 15.55 16.91
N ALA A 64 1.16 14.35 16.91
CA ALA A 64 1.60 13.68 18.13
C ALA A 64 2.64 14.48 18.92
N VAL A 65 3.56 15.18 18.25
CA VAL A 65 4.57 16.03 18.91
C VAL A 65 3.96 17.34 19.41
N ARG A 66 2.99 17.90 18.69
CA ARG A 66 2.31 19.16 19.04
C ARG A 66 1.22 19.00 20.11
N GLY A 67 0.86 17.76 20.46
CA GLY A 67 -0.25 17.49 21.37
C GLY A 67 -1.61 17.84 20.77
N GLU A 68 -1.69 17.96 19.44
CA GLU A 68 -2.95 18.15 18.73
C GLU A 68 -3.71 16.82 18.78
N GLY A 69 -4.88 16.82 19.43
CA GLY A 69 -5.75 15.66 19.49
C GLY A 69 -6.06 15.19 18.08
N ILE A 70 -5.64 13.97 17.74
CA ILE A 70 -5.95 13.36 16.46
C ILE A 70 -7.44 13.02 16.48
N THR A 71 -8.29 13.91 15.96
CA THR A 71 -9.62 13.51 15.55
C THR A 71 -9.42 12.49 14.43
N ASN A 72 -9.77 11.23 14.69
CA ASN A 72 -9.80 10.16 13.68
C ASN A 72 -10.83 10.43 12.55
N ASP A 73 -11.44 11.63 12.54
CA ASP A 73 -12.55 12.03 11.68
C ASP A 73 -12.13 12.30 10.23
N ASP A 74 -10.83 12.50 9.96
CA ASP A 74 -10.30 12.69 8.59
C ASP A 74 -9.40 11.52 8.13
N GLN A 75 -9.50 10.34 8.77
CA GLN A 75 -8.76 9.15 8.35
C GLN A 75 -9.61 8.11 7.59
N GLN A 76 -10.60 8.54 6.81
CA GLN A 76 -10.90 7.82 5.57
C GLN A 76 -9.78 8.08 4.55
N THR A 77 -8.59 7.59 4.87
CA THR A 77 -7.59 7.32 3.83
C THR A 77 -8.19 6.20 3.00
N PHE A 78 -8.80 6.53 1.87
CA PHE A 78 -9.01 5.55 0.83
C PHE A 78 -7.62 5.05 0.43
N ILE A 79 -7.24 3.88 0.96
CA ILE A 79 -6.09 3.15 0.47
C ILE A 79 -6.49 2.63 -0.91
N GLN A 80 -6.34 3.46 -1.94
CA GLN A 80 -6.26 2.95 -3.29
C GLN A 80 -4.88 2.30 -3.41
N PHE A 81 -4.83 0.99 -3.23
CA PHE A 81 -3.68 0.19 -3.59
C PHE A 81 -3.41 0.36 -5.09
N ARG A 82 -2.55 1.31 -5.47
CA ARG A 82 -1.80 1.16 -6.72
C ARG A 82 -0.67 0.21 -6.41
N ALA A 83 -0.87 -1.05 -6.78
CA ALA A 83 0.22 -2.00 -6.84
C ALA A 83 1.39 -1.34 -7.60
N GLN A 84 2.54 -1.17 -6.93
CA GLN A 84 3.79 -1.13 -7.68
C GLN A 84 3.93 -2.51 -8.29
N SER A 85 3.39 -2.70 -9.48
CA SER A 85 3.47 -3.93 -10.23
C SER A 85 4.90 -4.09 -10.74
N HIS A 86 5.80 -4.55 -9.88
CA HIS A 86 6.54 -5.75 -10.28
C HIS A 86 5.58 -6.90 -10.02
N PRO A 87 4.94 -7.45 -11.07
CA PRO A 87 3.91 -8.44 -10.87
C PRO A 87 4.59 -9.75 -10.48
N ILE A 88 4.63 -10.05 -9.18
CA ILE A 88 4.52 -11.45 -8.77
C ILE A 88 3.04 -11.76 -8.98
N MET A 89 2.72 -12.14 -10.22
CA MET A 89 1.37 -12.40 -10.72
C MET A 89 0.69 -13.50 -9.89
N THR A 90 -0.10 -13.12 -8.88
CA THR A 90 -1.33 -13.85 -8.54
C THR A 90 -2.54 -13.28 -9.29
N ASP A 91 -2.32 -12.34 -10.22
CA ASP A 91 -3.24 -11.79 -11.25
C ASP A 91 -3.83 -12.84 -12.23
N ARG A 92 -3.68 -14.14 -11.96
CA ARG A 92 -4.08 -15.20 -12.88
C ARG A 92 -5.53 -15.64 -12.74
N VAL A 93 -6.39 -14.84 -12.10
CA VAL A 93 -7.81 -15.18 -11.91
C VAL A 93 -8.69 -14.23 -12.73
N LEU A 94 -9.30 -14.77 -13.77
CA LEU A 94 -10.38 -14.16 -14.55
C LEU A 94 -11.67 -14.17 -13.73
N LYS A 95 -12.40 -13.07 -13.71
CA LYS A 95 -13.69 -12.96 -13.02
C LYS A 95 -14.81 -12.67 -14.01
N GLY A 96 -15.98 -13.26 -13.76
CA GLY A 96 -17.20 -13.00 -14.56
C GLY A 96 -17.09 -13.42 -16.02
N VAL A 97 -16.42 -14.53 -16.31
CA VAL A 97 -16.28 -15.04 -17.69
C VAL A 97 -17.61 -15.62 -18.16
N SER A 98 -18.08 -15.21 -19.34
CA SER A 98 -19.26 -15.79 -19.99
C SER A 98 -18.89 -16.29 -21.38
N ILE A 99 -19.25 -17.54 -21.68
CA ILE A 99 -18.97 -18.21 -22.94
C ILE A 99 -20.29 -18.70 -23.50
N THR A 100 -20.61 -18.25 -24.71
CA THR A 100 -21.76 -18.73 -25.47
C THR A 100 -21.27 -19.71 -26.53
N PHE A 101 -21.71 -20.96 -26.42
CA PHE A 101 -21.40 -22.00 -27.39
C PHE A 101 -22.35 -21.92 -28.60
N PRO A 102 -21.96 -22.46 -29.79
CA PRO A 102 -22.79 -22.42 -31.00
C PRO A 102 -24.16 -23.12 -30.88
N ASN A 103 -24.32 -24.04 -29.93
CA ASN A 103 -25.60 -24.67 -29.59
C ASN A 103 -26.47 -23.79 -28.66
N ASN A 104 -26.15 -22.50 -28.53
CA ASN A 104 -26.77 -21.52 -27.64
C ASN A 104 -26.68 -21.86 -26.14
N VAL A 105 -25.79 -22.77 -25.74
CA VAL A 105 -25.50 -23.02 -24.32
C VAL A 105 -24.61 -21.89 -23.79
N ASN A 106 -25.00 -21.30 -22.67
CA ASN A 106 -24.23 -20.28 -21.97
C ASN A 106 -23.56 -20.86 -20.73
N LEU A 107 -22.25 -20.70 -20.64
CA LEU A 107 -21.45 -21.04 -19.47
C LEU A 107 -20.97 -19.76 -18.80
N THR A 108 -21.27 -19.60 -17.51
CA THR A 108 -20.84 -18.45 -16.71
C THR A 108 -19.96 -18.90 -15.57
N LEU A 109 -18.76 -18.34 -15.48
CA LEU A 109 -17.77 -18.63 -14.43
C LEU A 109 -17.56 -17.37 -13.59
N GLN A 110 -17.81 -17.47 -12.29
CA GLN A 110 -17.61 -16.33 -11.37
C GLN A 110 -16.12 -16.00 -11.23
N GLU A 111 -15.27 -17.00 -11.04
CA GLU A 111 -13.81 -16.87 -10.95
C GLU A 111 -13.14 -18.12 -11.55
N CYS A 112 -12.13 -17.95 -12.40
CA CYS A 112 -11.34 -19.06 -12.95
C CYS A 112 -9.93 -18.60 -13.34
N THR A 113 -8.97 -19.51 -13.46
CA THR A 113 -7.67 -19.16 -14.06
C THR A 113 -7.72 -19.35 -15.57
N ALA A 114 -6.85 -18.64 -16.31
CA ALA A 114 -6.74 -18.84 -17.76
C ALA A 114 -6.40 -20.30 -18.12
N GLU A 115 -5.55 -20.96 -17.33
CA GLU A 115 -5.18 -22.37 -17.52
C GLU A 115 -6.36 -23.33 -17.30
N SER A 116 -7.14 -23.10 -16.23
CA SER A 116 -8.36 -23.86 -15.97
C SER A 116 -9.42 -23.62 -17.05
N LEU A 117 -9.51 -22.40 -17.58
CA LEU A 117 -10.44 -22.07 -18.67
C LEU A 117 -10.08 -22.77 -19.97
N ILE A 118 -8.79 -22.79 -20.34
CA ILE A 118 -8.30 -23.50 -21.52
C ILE A 118 -8.53 -25.01 -21.38
N SER A 119 -8.26 -25.57 -20.21
CA SER A 119 -8.54 -26.98 -19.91
C SER A 119 -10.03 -27.30 -20.05
N LEU A 120 -10.90 -26.44 -19.52
CA LEU A 120 -12.35 -26.58 -19.62
C LEU A 120 -12.84 -26.53 -21.07
N LEU A 121 -12.33 -25.60 -21.87
CA LEU A 121 -12.66 -25.48 -23.29
C LEU A 121 -12.20 -26.70 -24.09
N SER A 122 -11.09 -27.32 -23.70
CA SER A 122 -10.57 -28.54 -24.34
C SER A 122 -11.47 -29.76 -24.08
N LEU A 123 -12.31 -29.72 -23.05
CA LEU A 123 -13.31 -30.76 -22.77
C LEU A 123 -14.61 -30.57 -23.55
N TYR A 124 -14.86 -29.36 -24.07
CA TYR A 124 -16.09 -29.10 -24.83
C TYR A 124 -16.02 -29.77 -26.19
N HIS A 125 -16.79 -30.85 -26.34
CA HIS A 125 -17.04 -31.49 -27.60
C HIS A 125 -18.44 -31.09 -28.02
N PRO A 126 -18.60 -30.22 -29.05
CA PRO A 126 -19.92 -30.01 -29.62
C PRO A 126 -20.40 -31.38 -30.10
N GLU A 127 -21.51 -31.86 -29.55
CA GLU A 127 -22.15 -33.06 -30.09
C GLU A 127 -22.40 -32.79 -31.58
N LYS A 128 -21.95 -33.73 -32.41
CA LYS A 128 -22.08 -33.67 -33.87
C LYS A 128 -23.54 -33.79 -34.29
#